data_AF-A0A920EYZ0-F1
#
_entry.id   AF-A0A920EYZ0-F1
#
_cell.length_a   1.000
_cell.length_b   1.000
_cell.length_c   1.000
_cell.angle_alpha   90.00
_cell.angle_beta   90.00
_cell.angle_gamma   90.00
#
_symmetry.space_group_name_H-M   'P 1'
#
loop_
_entity.id
_entity.type
_entity.pdbx_description
1 polymer ?
#
loop_
_entity_poly.entity_id
_entity_poly.type
_entity_poly.pdbx_seq_one_letter_code
_entity_poly.pdbx_strand_id
1 'polypeptide(L)'
;MILTKMSDLSTPALFSSCANATVHAATLRVGRTASGAFMPIFVITMQNAMVSEIKTQAGGDGQFPTDIFKLNFQKIQIEYKQQGVDVVSPGNDSFGWDLSLNLPA
;
A
#
# COMPACT_ATOMS: atom_id res chain seq x y z
N MET A 1 0.95 8.31 2.59
CA MET A 1 1.79 7.31 1.91
C MET A 1 1.81 7.59 0.41
N ILE A 2 2.94 7.46 -0.28
CA ILE A 2 3.04 7.67 -1.74
C ILE A 2 3.28 6.32 -2.40
N LEU A 3 2.51 6.01 -3.46
CA LEU A 3 2.59 4.76 -4.19
C LEU A 3 2.68 5.03 -5.70
N THR A 4 3.36 4.15 -6.40
CA THR A 4 3.55 4.21 -7.85
C THR A 4 3.15 2.87 -8.46
N LYS A 5 2.38 2.91 -9.55
CA LYS A 5 1.98 1.72 -10.32
C LYS A 5 1.94 2.03 -11.81
N MET A 6 2.07 1.02 -12.66
CA MET A 6 1.74 1.17 -14.10
C MET A 6 0.24 1.46 -14.24
N SER A 7 -0.16 2.29 -15.18
CA SER A 7 -1.59 2.55 -15.42
C SER A 7 -2.29 1.28 -15.90
N ASP A 8 -3.47 1.00 -15.34
CA ASP A 8 -4.25 -0.22 -15.59
C ASP A 8 -5.75 0.08 -15.38
N LEU A 9 -6.60 -0.96 -15.33
CA LEU A 9 -8.03 -0.80 -15.13
C LEU A 9 -8.42 -0.15 -13.79
N SER A 10 -7.53 -0.14 -12.79
CA SER A 10 -7.78 0.55 -11.53
C SER A 10 -7.54 2.06 -11.62
N THR A 11 -6.85 2.55 -12.65
CA THR A 11 -6.52 3.98 -12.80
C THR A 11 -7.77 4.87 -12.78
N PRO A 12 -8.82 4.64 -13.59
CA PRO A 12 -10.03 5.47 -13.54
C PRO A 12 -10.76 5.38 -12.19
N ALA A 13 -10.74 4.21 -11.54
CA ALA A 13 -11.35 4.02 -10.22
C ALA A 13 -10.61 4.82 -9.14
N LEU A 14 -9.27 4.91 -9.21
CA LEU A 14 -8.48 5.75 -8.31
C LEU A 14 -8.76 7.25 -8.53
N PHE A 15 -8.88 7.70 -9.79
CA PHE A 15 -9.30 9.07 -10.10
C PHE A 15 -10.70 9.38 -9.57
N SER A 16 -11.66 8.47 -9.78
CA SER A 16 -13.02 8.61 -9.27
C SER A 16 -13.04 8.66 -7.73
N SER A 17 -12.28 7.80 -7.06
CA SER A 17 -12.17 7.82 -5.59
C SER A 17 -11.54 9.11 -5.08
N CYS A 18 -10.54 9.65 -5.78
CA CYS A 18 -9.92 10.93 -5.45
C CYS A 18 -10.90 12.10 -5.61
N ALA A 19 -11.63 12.15 -6.71
CA ALA A 19 -12.60 13.21 -6.99
C ALA A 19 -13.80 13.20 -6.02
N ASN A 20 -14.26 12.01 -5.62
CA ASN A 20 -15.38 11.84 -4.71
C ASN A 20 -15.00 11.87 -3.22
N ALA A 21 -13.70 11.96 -2.89
CA ALA A 21 -13.19 11.88 -1.53
C ALA A 21 -13.70 10.64 -0.76
N THR A 22 -13.81 9.49 -1.44
CA THR A 22 -14.23 8.24 -0.81
C THR A 22 -13.09 7.62 0.00
N VAL A 23 -13.42 7.06 1.17
CA VAL A 23 -12.49 6.32 2.03
C VAL A 23 -12.68 4.81 1.90
N HIS A 24 -11.59 4.07 2.06
CA HIS A 24 -11.54 2.61 1.91
C HIS A 24 -10.67 1.96 2.98
N ALA A 25 -10.75 0.64 3.13
CA ALA A 25 -9.66 -0.14 3.71
C ALA A 25 -8.60 -0.40 2.63
N ALA A 26 -7.32 -0.22 2.97
CA ALA A 26 -6.22 -0.46 2.04
C ALA A 26 -5.14 -1.32 2.70
N THR A 27 -4.59 -2.27 1.95
CA THR A 27 -3.48 -3.11 2.41
C THR A 27 -2.39 -3.17 1.36
N LEU A 28 -1.19 -2.71 1.71
CA LEU A 28 0.02 -2.94 0.92
C LEU A 28 0.74 -4.17 1.48
N ARG A 29 1.00 -5.15 0.62
CA ARG A 29 1.80 -6.32 0.96
C ARG A 29 3.10 -6.28 0.16
N VAL A 30 4.23 -6.27 0.85
CA VAL A 30 5.55 -6.42 0.25
C VAL A 30 6.07 -7.78 0.65
N GLY A 31 6.50 -8.57 -0.32
CA GLY A 31 6.89 -9.94 -0.08
C GLY A 31 7.59 -10.53 -1.29
N ARG A 32 7.89 -11.82 -1.19
CA ARG A 32 8.46 -12.61 -2.28
C ARG A 32 7.49 -13.71 -2.67
N THR A 33 7.55 -14.13 -3.92
CA THR A 33 6.87 -15.37 -4.34
C THR A 33 7.87 -16.52 -4.25
N ALA A 34 7.52 -17.59 -3.52
CA ALA A 34 8.29 -18.83 -3.49
C ALA A 34 7.35 -20.00 -3.75
N SER A 35 7.74 -20.91 -4.65
CA SER A 35 6.95 -22.09 -5.00
C SER A 35 5.50 -21.79 -5.38
N GLY A 36 5.26 -20.64 -6.05
CA GLY A 36 3.93 -20.19 -6.45
C GLY A 36 3.09 -19.51 -5.36
N ALA A 37 3.58 -19.46 -4.11
CA ALA A 37 2.91 -18.80 -3.01
C ALA A 37 3.55 -17.43 -2.70
N PHE A 38 2.72 -16.40 -2.54
CA PHE A 38 3.18 -15.08 -2.09
C PHE A 38 3.38 -15.09 -0.57
N MET A 39 4.62 -14.83 -0.13
CA MET A 39 5.01 -14.76 1.27
C MET A 39 5.26 -13.30 1.67
N PRO A 40 4.33 -12.66 2.40
CA PRO A 40 4.51 -11.28 2.84
C PRO A 40 5.63 -11.16 3.87
N ILE A 41 6.46 -10.14 3.70
CA ILE A 41 7.52 -9.69 4.62
C ILE A 41 7.03 -8.47 5.38
N PHE A 42 6.43 -7.51 4.66
CA PHE A 42 5.72 -6.36 5.23
C PHE A 42 4.25 -6.42 4.87
N VAL A 43 3.40 -6.19 5.84
CA VAL A 43 1.96 -5.94 5.65
C VAL A 43 1.64 -4.60 6.26
N ILE A 44 1.23 -3.64 5.43
CA ILE A 44 0.80 -2.32 5.86
C ILE A 44 -0.69 -2.20 5.62
N THR A 45 -1.47 -2.12 6.70
CA THR A 45 -2.92 -1.98 6.67
C THR A 45 -3.30 -0.57 7.08
N MET A 46 -4.13 0.09 6.28
CA MET A 46 -4.65 1.43 6.50
C MET A 46 -6.18 1.39 6.57
N GLN A 47 -6.75 2.03 7.59
CA GLN A 47 -8.21 2.18 7.72
C GLN A 47 -8.62 3.62 7.42
N ASN A 48 -9.81 3.77 6.83
CA ASN A 48 -10.32 5.03 6.30
C ASN A 48 -9.28 5.74 5.42
N ALA A 49 -8.69 4.96 4.50
CA ALA A 49 -7.70 5.42 3.55
C ALA A 49 -8.38 6.15 2.37
N MET A 50 -7.96 7.39 2.12
CA MET A 50 -8.42 8.23 1.02
C MET A 50 -7.30 8.44 0.00
N VAL A 51 -7.63 8.35 -1.29
CA VAL A 51 -6.75 8.85 -2.35
C VAL A 51 -6.78 10.38 -2.31
N SER A 52 -5.74 11.01 -1.78
CA SER A 52 -5.69 12.46 -1.58
C SER A 52 -5.16 13.21 -2.81
N GLU A 53 -4.42 12.52 -3.65
CA GLU A 53 -3.82 13.04 -4.89
C GLU A 53 -3.54 11.87 -5.81
N ILE A 54 -3.79 12.04 -7.11
CA ILE A 54 -3.36 11.11 -8.15
C ILE A 54 -2.92 11.90 -9.39
N LYS A 55 -1.82 11.48 -10.00
CA LYS A 55 -1.36 11.96 -11.30
C LYS A 55 -0.90 10.78 -12.15
N THR A 56 -1.19 10.84 -13.44
CA THR A 56 -0.66 9.90 -14.43
C THR A 56 0.42 10.63 -15.24
N GLN A 57 1.58 10.01 -15.37
CA GLN A 57 2.69 10.51 -16.17
C GLN A 57 3.09 9.49 -17.24
N ALA A 58 3.44 9.98 -18.43
CA ALA A 58 4.03 9.19 -19.50
C ALA A 58 5.41 9.77 -19.83
N GLY A 59 6.44 8.91 -19.83
CA GLY A 59 7.84 9.34 -19.98
C GLY A 59 8.31 9.57 -21.41
N GLY A 60 7.46 9.36 -22.41
CA GLY A 60 7.90 9.25 -23.81
C GLY A 60 8.49 7.88 -24.12
N ASP A 61 9.09 7.72 -25.32
CA ASP A 61 9.87 6.55 -25.73
C ASP A 61 9.18 5.17 -25.58
N GLY A 62 7.87 5.12 -25.84
CA GLY A 62 7.10 3.88 -25.82
C GLY A 62 6.89 3.27 -24.42
N GLN A 63 7.22 4.00 -23.35
CA GLN A 63 6.99 3.53 -21.99
C GLN A 63 5.49 3.56 -21.65
N PHE A 64 5.03 2.51 -20.96
CA PHE A 64 3.67 2.48 -20.43
C PHE A 64 3.47 3.62 -19.41
N PRO A 65 2.29 4.27 -19.41
CA PRO A 65 1.98 5.30 -18.43
C PRO A 65 2.10 4.76 -17.00
N THR A 66 2.49 5.65 -16.08
CA THR A 66 2.66 5.36 -14.66
C THR A 66 1.77 6.29 -13.85
N ASP A 67 1.01 5.73 -12.91
CA ASP A 67 0.25 6.48 -11.92
C ASP A 67 1.09 6.66 -10.65
N ILE A 68 1.08 7.88 -10.12
CA ILE A 68 1.62 8.21 -8.80
C ILE A 68 0.45 8.74 -7.99
N PHE A 69 0.17 8.12 -6.86
CA PHE A 69 -0.95 8.50 -6.01
C PHE A 69 -0.58 8.48 -4.52
N LYS A 70 -1.31 9.28 -3.74
CA LYS A 70 -1.11 9.42 -2.30
C LYS A 70 -2.31 8.89 -1.54
N LEU A 71 -2.04 8.12 -0.49
CA LEU A 71 -3.04 7.67 0.48
C LEU A 71 -2.85 8.41 1.80
N ASN A 72 -3.88 9.14 2.20
CA ASN A 72 -4.08 9.59 3.58
C ASN A 72 -4.94 8.56 4.31
N PHE A 73 -4.83 8.44 5.62
CA PHE A 73 -5.51 7.41 6.40
C PHE A 73 -5.76 7.87 7.83
N GLN A 74 -6.72 7.24 8.50
CA GLN A 74 -7.01 7.49 9.91
C GLN A 74 -6.18 6.60 10.84
N LYS A 75 -6.03 5.32 10.47
CA LYS A 75 -5.31 4.33 11.27
C LYS A 75 -4.34 3.57 10.38
N ILE A 76 -3.16 3.27 10.89
CA ILE A 76 -2.14 2.46 10.20
C ILE A 76 -1.63 1.36 11.12
N GLN A 77 -1.43 0.18 10.56
CA GLN A 77 -0.74 -0.95 11.18
C GLN A 77 0.30 -1.49 10.21
N ILE A 78 1.50 -1.76 10.69
CA ILE A 78 2.63 -2.30 9.94
C ILE A 78 3.09 -3.55 10.68
N GLU A 79 3.08 -4.68 10.00
CA GLU A 79 3.69 -5.91 10.48
C GLU A 79 4.92 -6.23 9.63
N TYR A 80 6.05 -6.45 10.29
CA TYR A 80 7.27 -6.97 9.66
C TYR A 80 7.54 -8.38 10.18
N LYS A 81 7.73 -9.32 9.26
CA LYS A 81 8.13 -10.70 9.58
C LYS A 81 9.51 -10.95 9.00
N GLN A 82 10.48 -11.23 9.87
CA GLN A 82 11.82 -11.56 9.42
C GLN A 82 11.80 -12.89 8.68
N GLN A 83 12.52 -12.94 7.56
CA GLN A 83 12.74 -14.18 6.81
C GLN A 83 14.01 -14.86 7.32
N GLY A 84 13.86 -16.10 7.78
CA GLY A 84 14.98 -16.96 8.11
C GLY A 84 15.64 -17.52 6.85
N VAL A 85 16.87 -18.00 7.01
CA VAL A 85 17.52 -18.89 6.02
C VAL A 85 16.87 -20.28 6.01
N ASP A 86 16.23 -20.67 7.12
CA ASP A 86 15.43 -21.88 7.30
C ASP A 86 13.95 -21.56 7.54
N VAL A 87 13.07 -22.58 7.61
CA VAL A 87 11.60 -22.43 7.81
C VAL A 87 11.23 -21.78 9.16
N VAL A 88 12.19 -21.63 10.09
CA VAL A 88 12.00 -20.95 11.38
C VAL A 88 12.08 -19.43 11.17
N SER A 89 10.95 -18.73 11.34
CA SER A 89 10.90 -17.27 11.30
C SER A 89 11.69 -16.69 12.49
N PRO A 90 12.73 -15.87 12.28
CA PRO A 90 13.63 -15.42 13.36
C PRO A 90 13.01 -14.40 14.32
N GLY A 91 11.79 -13.93 14.04
CA GLY A 91 11.11 -12.91 14.82
C GLY A 91 10.14 -12.09 13.96
N ASN A 92 9.31 -11.31 14.63
CA ASN A 92 8.47 -10.29 14.03
C ASN A 92 8.52 -9.02 14.88
N ASP A 93 8.15 -7.90 14.25
CA ASP A 93 7.89 -6.66 14.97
C ASP A 93 6.71 -5.95 14.30
N SER A 94 6.05 -5.07 15.04
CA SER A 94 4.88 -4.36 14.55
C SER A 94 4.81 -2.94 15.08
N PHE A 95 4.27 -2.07 14.24
CA PHE A 95 3.95 -0.69 14.59
C PHE A 95 2.49 -0.42 14.27
N GLY A 96 1.81 0.31 15.13
CA GLY A 96 0.44 0.74 14.89
C GLY A 96 0.17 2.12 15.47
N TRP A 97 -0.56 2.95 14.74
CA TRP A 97 -1.03 4.24 15.23
C TRP A 97 -2.44 4.59 14.73
N ASP A 98 -3.25 5.13 15.64
CA ASP A 98 -4.54 5.73 15.33
C ASP A 98 -4.41 7.25 15.41
N LEU A 99 -4.51 7.93 14.26
CA LEU A 99 -4.38 9.39 14.16
C LEU A 99 -5.61 10.12 14.71
N SER A 100 -6.78 9.47 14.72
CA SER A 100 -8.00 10.10 15.26
C SER A 100 -7.99 10.17 16.78
N LEU A 101 -7.36 9.18 17.43
CA LEU A 101 -7.22 9.12 18.88
C LEU A 101 -5.85 9.61 19.36
N ASN A 102 -4.89 9.76 18.44
CA ASN A 102 -3.50 10.08 18.72
C ASN A 102 -2.84 9.12 19.72
N LEU A 103 -3.04 7.82 19.50
CA LEU A 103 -2.59 6.74 20.38
C LEU A 103 -2.12 5.52 19.56
N PRO A 104 -1.35 4.59 20.17
CA PRO A 104 -1.07 3.30 19.55
C PRO A 104 -2.35 2.56 19.12
N ALA A 105 -2.29 1.92 17.96
CA ALA A 105 -3.41 1.26 17.27
C ALA A 105 -3.69 -0.19 17.69
#